data_AF-A0A954R5U4-F1
#
_entry.id   AF-A0A954R5U4-F1
#
_cell.length_a   1.000
_cell.length_b   1.000
_cell.length_c   1.000
_cell.angle_alpha   90.00
_cell.angle_beta   90.00
_cell.angle_gamma   90.00
#
_symmetry.space_group_name_H-M   'P 1'
#
loop_
_entity.id
_entity.type
_entity.pdbx_description
1 polymer ?
#
loop_
_entity_poly.entity_id
_entity_poly.type
_entity_poly.pdbx_seq_one_letter_code
_entity_poly.pdbx_strand_id
1 'polypeptide(L)' 'VREGYLLGAPQAGFYREIFNSDSSYYAGSNVGNFPGIEAHAKPHQGRPASMRINLPPLATVVFKPQ' A
#
# COMPACT_ATOMS: atom_id res chain seq x y z
N VAL A 1 -6.09 -1.22 12.74
CA VAL A 1 -5.33 -1.37 11.47
C VAL A 1 -5.96 -2.48 10.66
N ARG A 2 -6.05 -2.37 9.33
CA ARG A 2 -6.38 -3.53 8.48
C ARG A 2 -5.10 -4.07 7.89
N GLU A 3 -4.62 -5.17 8.45
CA GLU A 3 -3.39 -5.82 8.02
C GLU A 3 -3.63 -6.71 6.80
N GLY A 4 -2.66 -6.78 5.90
CA GLY A 4 -2.70 -7.67 4.73
C GLY A 4 -3.88 -7.41 3.78
N TYR A 5 -4.41 -6.19 3.77
CA TYR A 5 -5.51 -5.80 2.88
C TYR A 5 -5.07 -5.96 1.42
N LEU A 6 -5.80 -6.75 0.65
CA LEU A 6 -5.46 -7.03 -0.75
C LEU A 6 -5.95 -5.90 -1.65
N LEU A 7 -5.03 -5.21 -2.31
CA LEU A 7 -5.29 -4.11 -3.22
C LEU A 7 -4.92 -4.50 -4.66
N GLY A 8 -5.82 -4.27 -5.62
CA GLY A 8 -5.53 -4.49 -7.04
C GLY A 8 -4.57 -3.44 -7.60
N ALA A 9 -3.63 -3.86 -8.43
CA ALA A 9 -2.57 -3.04 -9.02
C ALA A 9 -2.49 -3.24 -10.54
N PRO A 10 -2.23 -2.17 -11.34
CA PRO A 10 -2.20 -2.24 -12.80
C PRO A 10 -1.08 -3.13 -13.37
N GLN A 11 0.00 -3.33 -12.63
CA GLN A 11 1.13 -4.17 -13.00
C GLN A 11 1.79 -4.78 -11.76
N ALA A 12 2.47 -5.92 -11.94
CA ALA A 12 3.35 -6.50 -10.92
C ALA A 12 4.64 -5.66 -10.77
N GLY A 13 5.37 -5.87 -9.69
CA GLY A 13 6.60 -5.14 -9.37
C GLY A 13 6.50 -4.37 -8.06
N PHE A 14 7.57 -3.64 -7.73
CA PHE A 14 7.66 -2.91 -6.47
C PHE A 14 6.91 -1.58 -6.50
N TYR A 15 6.08 -1.34 -5.49
CA TYR A 15 5.35 -0.09 -5.30
C TYR A 15 5.89 0.61 -4.06
N ARG A 16 6.60 1.72 -4.26
CA ARG A 16 7.11 2.54 -3.16
C ARG A 16 5.98 3.31 -2.49
N GLU A 17 5.92 3.30 -1.16
CA GLU A 17 5.03 4.20 -0.41
C GLU A 17 5.62 5.61 -0.48
N ILE A 18 4.94 6.51 -1.20
CA ILE A 18 5.42 7.90 -1.41
C ILE A 18 4.71 8.90 -0.49
N PHE A 19 3.58 8.51 0.10
CA PHE A 19 2.85 9.31 1.07
C PHE A 19 2.05 8.41 2.01
N ASN A 20 2.00 8.79 3.28
CA ASN A 20 1.21 8.14 4.32
C ASN A 20 0.75 9.21 5.32
N SER A 21 -0.57 9.48 5.36
CA SER A 21 -1.12 10.47 6.28
C SER A 21 -1.09 10.03 7.75
N ASP A 22 -0.86 8.75 8.04
CA ASP A 22 -0.67 8.23 9.40
C ASP A 22 0.78 8.31 9.88
N SER A 23 1.69 8.90 9.10
CA SER A 23 3.09 9.03 9.51
C SER A 23 3.23 9.79 10.85
N SER A 24 4.22 9.40 11.65
CA SER A 24 4.57 10.13 12.89
C SER A 24 4.94 11.60 12.65
N TYR A 25 5.43 11.95 11.45
CA TYR A 25 5.67 13.34 11.05
C TYR A 25 4.39 14.20 11.01
N TYR A 26 3.22 13.55 10.89
CA TYR A 26 1.90 14.18 10.91
C TYR A 26 1.12 13.86 12.20
N ALA A 27 1.83 13.41 13.26
CA ALA A 27 1.25 12.96 14.52
C ALA A 27 0.30 11.76 14.39
N GLY A 28 0.44 10.95 13.34
CA GLY A 28 -0.28 9.68 13.19
C GLY A 28 0.38 8.53 13.96
N SER A 29 -0.22 7.35 13.89
CA SER A 29 0.24 6.14 14.61
C SER A 29 1.46 5.46 13.97
N ASN A 30 1.93 5.97 12.84
CA ASN A 30 3.06 5.52 12.06
C ASN A 30 2.94 4.08 11.53
N VAL A 31 1.70 3.61 11.35
CA VAL A 31 1.44 2.36 10.63
C VAL A 31 1.60 2.64 9.15
N GLY A 32 2.36 1.82 8.45
CA GLY A 32 2.65 2.03 7.03
C GLY A 32 3.25 0.81 6.38
N ASN A 33 3.81 1.02 5.19
CA ASN A 33 4.31 -0.03 4.33
C ASN A 33 5.74 0.23 3.88
N PHE A 34 6.53 0.93 4.70
CA PHE A 34 7.88 1.35 4.33
C PHE A 34 8.81 0.16 4.03
N PRO A 35 9.66 0.23 2.99
CA PRO A 35 9.76 1.31 1.98
C PRO A 35 8.71 1.23 0.87
N GLY A 36 8.00 0.12 0.75
CA GLY A 36 6.98 -0.17 -0.24
C GLY A 36 6.59 -1.65 -0.18
N ILE A 37 5.83 -2.09 -1.17
CA ILE A 37 5.34 -3.48 -1.25
C ILE A 37 5.49 -4.03 -2.66
N GLU A 38 5.80 -5.31 -2.74
CA GLU A 38 5.79 -6.05 -4.00
C GLU A 38 4.35 -6.40 -4.42
N ALA A 39 3.96 -6.00 -5.63
CA ALA A 39 2.77 -6.49 -6.29
C ALA A 39 3.10 -7.75 -7.10
N HIS A 40 2.28 -8.78 -6.95
CA HIS A 40 2.43 -10.03 -7.68
C HIS A 40 1.37 -10.14 -8.79
N ALA A 41 1.67 -10.92 -9.83
CA ALA A 41 0.74 -11.24 -10.93
C ALA A 41 -0.42 -12.14 -10.48
N LYS A 42 -1.25 -11.61 -9.58
CA LYS A 42 -2.44 -12.23 -9.00
C LYS A 42 -3.61 -11.26 -9.21
N PRO A 43 -4.54 -11.55 -10.13
CA PRO A 43 -5.62 -10.63 -10.42
C PRO A 43 -6.52 -10.35 -9.21
N HIS A 44 -6.91 -9.09 -9.03
CA HIS A 44 -7.81 -8.64 -7.96
C HIS A 44 -8.45 -7.29 -8.32
N GLN A 45 -9.69 -7.02 -7.88
CA GLN A 45 -10.40 -5.75 -8.15
C GLN A 45 -10.39 -5.32 -9.63
N GLY A 46 -10.48 -6.29 -10.57
CA GLY A 46 -10.44 -6.02 -12.01
C GLY A 46 -9.06 -5.57 -12.54
N ARG A 47 -7.99 -5.77 -11.77
CA ARG A 47 -6.61 -5.45 -12.15
C ARG A 47 -5.77 -6.73 -12.29
N PRO A 48 -4.72 -6.74 -13.14
CA PRO A 48 -3.93 -7.95 -13.43
C PRO A 48 -2.97 -8.36 -12.30
N ALA A 49 -2.59 -7.43 -11.42
CA ALA A 49 -1.72 -7.67 -10.27
C ALA A 49 -2.40 -7.27 -8.96
N SER A 50 -1.80 -7.66 -7.84
CA SER A 50 -2.25 -7.23 -6.51
C SER A 50 -1.11 -7.23 -5.50
N MET A 51 -1.27 -6.42 -4.45
CA MET A 51 -0.34 -6.30 -3.33
C MET A 51 -1.09 -6.32 -2.00
N ARG A 52 -0.45 -6.87 -0.96
CA ARG A 52 -0.99 -6.90 0.40
C ARG A 52 -0.45 -5.72 1.19
N ILE A 53 -1.32 -4.79 1.55
CA ILE A 53 -0.95 -3.57 2.26
C ILE A 53 -1.46 -3.58 3.69
N ASN A 54 -0.72 -2.94 4.58
CA ASN A 54 -1.22 -2.49 5.88
C ASN A 54 -1.92 -1.15 5.66
N LEU A 55 -3.25 -1.15 5.81
CA LEU A 55 -4.05 0.06 5.68
C LEU A 55 -4.22 0.69 7.08
N PRO A 56 -3.65 1.88 7.33
CA PRO A 56 -3.74 2.54 8.63
C PRO A 56 -5.17 3.04 8.91
N PRO A 57 -5.56 3.20 10.19
CA PRO A 57 -6.88 3.69 10.56
C PRO A 57 -7.07 5.16 10.16
N LEU A 58 -8.19 5.50 9.51
CA LEU A 58 -8.55 6.87 9.11
C LEU A 58 -7.47 7.61 8.31
N ALA A 59 -6.68 6.87 7.53
CA ALA A 59 -5.55 7.42 6.80
C ALA A 59 -5.63 7.16 5.30
N THR A 60 -4.86 7.95 4.55
CA THR A 60 -4.63 7.76 3.12
C THR A 60 -3.17 7.44 2.88
N VAL A 61 -2.92 6.37 2.12
CA VAL A 61 -1.58 5.97 1.65
C VAL A 61 -1.52 6.06 0.13
N VAL A 62 -0.40 6.53 -0.42
CA VAL A 62 -0.18 6.65 -1.86
C VAL A 62 1.06 5.86 -2.24
N PHE A 63 0.91 5.05 -3.30
CA PHE A 63 1.95 4.19 -3.83
C PHE A 63 2.34 4.61 -5.24
N LYS A 64 3.63 4.48 -5.58
CA LYS A 64 4.16 4.69 -6.92
C LYS A 64 4.90 3.45 -7.41
N PRO A 65 4.59 2.91 -8.60
CA PRO A 65 5.40 1.86 -9.22
C PRO A 65 6.85 2.34 -9.40
N GLN A 66 7.82 1.47 -9.14
CA GLN A 66 9.23 1.69 -9.48
C GLN A 66 9.60 1.03 -10.80
#